data_AF-A0A528EMK4-F1
#
_entry.id   AF-A0A528EMK4-F1
#
_cell.length_a   1.000
_cell.length_b   1.000
_cell.length_c   1.000
_cell.angle_alpha   90.00
_cell.angle_beta   90.00
_cell.angle_gamma   90.00
#
_symmetry.space_group_name_H-M   'P 1'
#
loop_
_entity.id
_entity.type
_entity.pdbx_description
1 polymer ?
#
loop_
_entity_poly.entity_id
_entity_poly.type
_entity_poly.pdbx_seq_one_letter_code
_entity_poly.pdbx_strand_id
1 'polypeptide(L)' 'HSDAIAVYARHFAKAAGDGWVITGFDADGMDLALGDDVCRVFFPQPLRTARELRHVLVDMAKTGRVAD' A
#
# COMPACT_ATOMS: atom_id res chain seq x y z
N HIS A 1 -4.15 -5.43 -9.33
CA HIS A 1 -4.90 -4.80 -8.22
C HIS A 1 -4.68 -3.28 -8.21
N SER A 2 -4.83 -2.62 -9.37
CA SER A 2 -4.58 -1.17 -9.50
C SER A 2 -5.52 -0.33 -8.63
N ASP A 3 -6.75 -0.80 -8.47
CA ASP A 3 -7.77 -0.27 -7.56
C ASP A 3 -7.32 -0.30 -6.09
N ALA A 4 -6.72 -1.40 -5.63
CA ALA A 4 -6.19 -1.49 -4.27
C ALA A 4 -4.97 -0.58 -4.07
N ILE A 5 -4.11 -0.46 -5.09
CA ILE A 5 -2.92 0.41 -5.03
C ILE A 5 -3.31 1.88 -4.87
N ALA A 6 -4.35 2.34 -5.58
CA ALA A 6 -4.89 3.68 -5.42
C ALA A 6 -5.40 3.91 -3.98
N VAL A 7 -6.10 2.94 -3.39
CA VAL A 7 -6.54 3.00 -1.99
C VAL A 7 -5.33 3.12 -1.06
N TYR A 8 -4.27 2.35 -1.29
CA TYR A 8 -3.08 2.41 -0.44
C TYR A 8 -2.38 3.78 -0.48
N ALA A 9 -2.15 4.30 -1.69
CA ALA A 9 -1.50 5.59 -1.91
C ALA A 9 -2.31 6.73 -1.25
N ARG A 10 -3.62 6.80 -1.53
CA ARG A 10 -4.48 7.87 -1.03
C ARG A 10 -4.73 7.77 0.47
N HIS A 11 -5.06 6.58 0.97
CA HIS A 11 -5.50 6.42 2.34
C HIS A 11 -4.33 6.42 3.34
N PHE A 12 -3.25 5.68 3.04
CA PHE A 12 -2.17 5.43 4.00
C PHE A 12 -0.95 6.32 3.78
N ALA A 13 -0.61 6.64 2.53
CA ALA A 13 0.49 7.57 2.23
C ALA A 13 0.02 9.03 2.07
N LYS A 14 -1.30 9.28 2.05
CA LYS A 14 -1.90 10.60 1.74
C LYS A 14 -1.38 11.20 0.42
N ALA A 15 -0.98 10.32 -0.50
CA ALA A 15 -0.46 10.70 -1.80
C ALA A 15 -1.60 11.04 -2.76
N ALA A 16 -1.42 12.11 -3.53
CA ALA A 16 -2.33 12.50 -4.59
C ALA A 16 -1.98 11.78 -5.90
N GLY A 17 -2.88 11.87 -6.88
CA GLY A 17 -2.67 11.29 -8.22
C GLY A 17 -3.12 9.83 -8.34
N ASP A 18 -3.25 9.41 -9.59
CA ASP A 18 -3.76 8.10 -9.98
C ASP A 18 -2.71 7.35 -10.80
N GLY A 19 -2.79 6.02 -10.80
CA GLY A 19 -1.84 5.18 -11.56
C GLY A 19 -0.56 4.83 -10.81
N TRP A 20 -0.54 4.98 -9.48
CA TRP A 20 0.53 4.48 -8.62
C TRP A 20 0.82 2.99 -8.90
N VAL A 21 2.09 2.62 -8.90
CA VAL A 21 2.56 1.25 -9.03
C VAL A 21 3.39 0.83 -7.83
N ILE A 22 3.32 -0.43 -7.44
CA ILE A 22 4.18 -0.98 -6.39
C ILE A 22 5.55 -1.27 -7.00
N THR A 23 6.61 -0.77 -6.36
CA THR A 23 8.00 -1.00 -6.77
C THR A 23 8.71 -2.05 -5.90
N GLY A 24 8.27 -2.21 -4.64
CA GLY A 24 8.89 -3.16 -3.72
C GLY A 24 8.07 -3.43 -2.46
N PHE A 25 8.44 -4.51 -1.79
CA PHE A 25 7.95 -4.90 -0.48
C PHE A 25 9.13 -5.26 0.42
N ASP A 26 8.99 -4.95 1.70
CA ASP A 26 9.85 -5.49 2.76
C ASP A 26 8.99 -5.88 3.97
N ALA A 27 9.63 -6.17 5.10
CA ALA A 27 8.92 -6.59 6.31
C ALA A 27 8.05 -5.48 6.90
N ASP A 28 8.40 -4.21 6.70
CA ASP A 28 7.73 -3.07 7.34
C ASP A 28 6.68 -2.41 6.44
N GLY A 29 6.74 -2.62 5.12
CA GLY A 29 5.80 -1.99 4.22
C GLY A 29 6.03 -2.25 2.74
N MET A 30 5.53 -1.32 1.94
CA MET A 30 5.68 -1.30 0.49
C MET A 30 5.97 0.11 -0.02
N ASP A 31 6.71 0.16 -1.12
CA ASP A 31 7.04 1.41 -1.81
C ASP A 31 6.21 1.52 -3.10
N LEU A 32 5.70 2.74 -3.35
CA LEU A 32 4.89 3.08 -4.50
C LEU A 32 5.57 4.19 -5.32
N ALA A 33 5.39 4.16 -6.63
CA ALA A 33 5.87 5.21 -7.54
C ALA A 33 4.77 5.72 -8.49
N LEU A 34 4.84 7.00 -8.83
CA LEU A 34 4.06 7.67 -9.87
C LEU A 34 4.94 8.68 -10.60
N GLY A 35 5.48 8.29 -11.76
CA GLY A 35 6.48 9.11 -12.45
C GLY A 35 7.73 9.27 -11.59
N ASP A 36 8.09 10.52 -11.27
CA ASP A 36 9.21 10.85 -10.40
C ASP A 36 8.84 10.86 -8.90
N ASP A 37 7.54 10.79 -8.57
CA ASP A 37 7.07 10.76 -7.19
C ASP A 37 7.18 9.35 -6.61
N VAL A 38 7.64 9.27 -5.36
CA VAL A 38 7.71 8.03 -4.59
C VAL A 38 7.09 8.24 -3.22
N CYS A 39 6.38 7.22 -2.73
CA CYS A 39 5.88 7.22 -1.36
C CYS A 39 5.94 5.82 -0.75
N ARG A 40 6.00 5.78 0.58
CA ARG A 40 6.05 4.53 1.35
C ARG A 40 4.78 4.36 2.16
N VAL A 41 4.22 3.16 2.11
CA VAL A 41 3.09 2.73 2.92
C VAL A 41 3.57 1.70 3.92
N PHE A 42 3.45 2.02 5.21
CA PHE A 42 3.79 1.09 6.28
C PHE A 42 2.65 0.11 6.54
N PHE A 43 3.01 -1.14 6.84
CA PHE A 43 2.06 -2.10 7.39
C PHE A 43 1.69 -1.72 8.83
N PRO A 44 0.49 -2.10 9.31
CA PRO A 44 0.10 -1.84 10.71
C PRO A 44 1.06 -2.48 11.72
N GLN A 45 1.69 -3.60 11.34
CA GLN A 45 2.74 -4.29 12.09
C GLN A 45 3.74 -4.91 11.12
N PRO A 46 5.03 -5.03 11.49
CA PRO A 46 6.02 -5.72 10.67
C PRO A 46 5.64 -7.19 10.42
N LEU A 47 5.84 -7.64 9.18
CA LEU A 47 5.64 -9.03 8.77
C LEU A 47 6.71 -9.92 9.43
N ARG A 48 6.27 -11.03 10.01
CA ARG A 48 7.18 -12.06 10.55
C ARG A 48 7.54 -13.09 9.49
N THR A 49 6.66 -13.28 8.50
CA THR A 49 6.87 -14.20 7.38
C THR A 49 6.31 -13.63 6.09
N ALA A 50 6.91 -14.00 4.95
CA ALA A 50 6.43 -13.56 3.64
C ALA A 50 4.98 -13.99 3.32
N ARG A 51 4.50 -15.07 3.96
CA ARG A 51 3.14 -15.59 3.78
C ARG A 51 2.07 -14.62 4.31
N GLU A 52 2.41 -13.76 5.27
CA GLU A 52 1.49 -12.80 5.88
C GLU A 52 1.12 -11.66 4.92
N LEU A 53 2.00 -11.33 3.97
CA LEU A 53 1.87 -10.16 3.09
C LEU A 53 0.48 -10.06 2.44
N ARG A 54 0.01 -11.16 1.84
CA ARG A 54 -1.27 -11.16 1.12
C ARG A 54 -2.44 -10.83 2.04
N HIS A 55 -2.45 -11.36 3.26
CA HIS A 55 -3.54 -11.11 4.21
C HIS A 55 -3.53 -9.65 4.68
N VAL A 56 -2.35 -9.12 5.02
CA VAL A 56 -2.18 -7.72 5.43
C VAL A 56 -2.66 -6.77 4.33
N LEU A 57 -2.27 -6.99 3.07
CA LEU A 57 -2.72 -6.16 1.95
C LEU A 57 -4.24 -6.19 1.76
N VAL A 58 -4.86 -7.36 1.90
CA VAL A 58 -6.33 -7.49 1.80
C VAL A 58 -7.02 -6.69 2.91
N ASP A 59 -6.52 -6.78 4.15
CA ASP A 59 -7.13 -6.09 5.27
C ASP A 59 -6.91 -4.57 5.19
N MET A 60 -5.72 -4.11 4.78
CA MET A 60 -5.48 -2.70 4.49
C MET A 60 -6.39 -2.17 3.38
N ALA A 61 -6.66 -2.96 2.33
CA ALA A 61 -7.54 -2.53 1.24
C ALA A 61 -8.99 -2.39 1.72
N LYS A 62 -9.46 -3.28 2.61
CA LYS A 62 -10.77 -3.16 3.24
C LYS A 62 -10.83 -1.90 4.10
N THR A 63 -9.83 -1.69 4.97
CA THR A 63 -9.77 -0.51 5.85
C THR A 63 -9.78 0.79 5.05
N GLY A 64 -8.94 0.90 4.01
CA GLY A 64 -8.87 2.12 3.20
C GLY A 64 -10.17 2.41 2.43
N ARG A 65 -10.87 1.38 1.93
CA ARG A 65 -12.17 1.56 1.24
C ARG A 65 -13.32 1.98 2.14
N VAL A 66 -13.28 1.64 3.43
CA VAL A 66 -14.32 2.04 4.40
C VAL A 66 -14.15 3.49 4.83
N ALA A 67 -12.96 4.04 4.71
CA ALA A 67 -12.62 5.38 5.18
C ALA A 67 -12.53 6.44 4.08
N ASP A 68 -12.76 6.05 2.82
CA ASP A 68 -13.08 6.94 1.69
C ASP A 68 -14.58 7.24 1.66
#